data_AF-A0A918JUW6-F1
#
_entry.id   AF-A0A918JUW6-F1
#
_cell.length_a   1.000
_cell.length_b   1.000
_cell.length_c   1.000
_cell.angle_alpha   90.00
_cell.angle_beta   90.00
_cell.angle_gamma   90.00
#
_symmetry.space_group_name_H-M   'P 1'
#
loop_
_entity.id
_entity.type
_entity.pdbx_description
1 polymer ?
#
loop_
_entity_poly.entity_id
_entity_poly.type
_entity_poly.pdbx_seq_one_letter_code
_entity_poly.pdbx_strand_id
1 'polypeptide(L)'
;MLKVAKTLPLKDFMEANSAVILGSEPSFGEQVKPIVEEESLHFDIYADGSIARSGSEDSKVASYTYYDKNGEAHELGQWRIKINDTRYKNGKEKKPKTGDYVVRYSPIYEADIYYAKIPGKMHLINIKKKPLNYKKDDLLISYFHNSNREYVDIGAFASFIGALAEVSYDDVVLNGFTNADGIGNPSKTHVNGIYGDLRYFNKNKVKKKLLITSPEFDELRQNNFINALYKFGYKGMASFKYGEKNDKLVHHGKHVKGHKNHLHIQGYDLNHIKKQ
;
A
#
# COMPACT_ATOMS: atom_id res chain seq x y z
N MET A 1 40.17 -31.70 13.48
CA MET A 1 39.38 -31.97 14.70
C MET A 1 38.99 -30.65 15.33
N LEU A 2 37.71 -30.27 15.27
CA LEU A 2 37.04 -29.44 16.28
C LEU A 2 35.54 -29.79 16.22
N LYS A 3 34.92 -29.89 17.40
CA LYS A 3 33.76 -30.72 17.71
C LYS A 3 32.42 -30.07 17.37
N VAL A 4 31.49 -30.95 17.01
CA VAL A 4 30.05 -30.77 16.77
C VAL A 4 29.33 -30.26 18.03
N ALA A 5 28.45 -29.27 17.87
CA ALA A 5 27.55 -28.79 18.92
C ALA A 5 26.41 -29.80 19.15
N LYS A 6 26.24 -30.25 20.40
CA LYS A 6 25.10 -31.04 20.87
C LYS A 6 23.99 -30.10 21.36
N THR A 7 22.77 -30.39 20.93
CA THR A 7 21.51 -29.84 21.44
C THR A 7 21.25 -30.29 22.88
N LEU A 8 20.71 -29.38 23.72
CA LEU A 8 20.21 -29.68 25.06
C LEU A 8 18.66 -29.68 25.06
N PRO A 9 18.00 -30.48 25.93
CA PRO A 9 16.56 -30.75 25.83
C PRO A 9 15.68 -29.73 26.58
N LEU A 10 14.49 -29.46 26.04
CA LEU A 10 13.37 -28.80 26.70
C LEU A 10 12.89 -29.63 27.91
N LYS A 11 13.13 -29.19 29.15
CA LYS A 11 12.28 -29.58 30.29
C LYS A 11 12.26 -28.70 31.56
N ASP A 12 12.94 -27.54 31.58
CA ASP A 12 13.02 -26.73 32.82
C ASP A 12 12.35 -25.34 32.73
N PHE A 13 11.17 -25.22 32.10
CA PHE A 13 10.45 -23.93 32.01
C PHE A 13 9.00 -23.95 32.52
N MET A 14 8.63 -24.90 33.37
CA MET A 14 7.33 -24.90 34.04
C MET A 14 7.49 -25.28 35.51
N GLU A 15 7.77 -24.30 36.36
CA GLU A 15 7.35 -24.25 37.77
C GLU A 15 7.84 -22.95 38.41
N ALA A 16 7.11 -21.86 38.18
CA ALA A 16 7.05 -20.71 39.08
C ALA A 16 5.96 -19.78 38.54
N ASN A 17 4.72 -19.98 38.99
CA ASN A 17 3.71 -18.93 39.17
C ASN A 17 2.43 -19.56 39.69
N SER A 18 2.37 -19.73 41.00
CA SER A 18 1.13 -20.04 41.74
C SER A 18 1.25 -19.43 43.12
N ALA A 19 0.92 -18.15 43.24
CA ALA A 19 0.42 -17.55 44.48
C ALA A 19 -0.25 -16.20 44.17
N VAL A 20 -1.52 -16.15 44.52
CA VAL A 20 -2.51 -15.07 44.41
C VAL A 20 -2.10 -13.84 45.22
N ILE A 21 -2.23 -12.64 44.65
CA ILE A 21 -2.70 -11.45 45.39
C ILE A 21 -3.78 -10.75 44.55
N LEU A 22 -4.98 -10.72 45.13
CA LEU A 22 -6.13 -9.91 44.72
C LEU A 22 -5.85 -8.44 45.02
N GLY A 23 -6.26 -7.56 44.09
CA GLY A 23 -6.56 -6.16 44.40
C GLY A 23 -5.49 -5.13 44.04
N SER A 24 -5.53 -4.62 42.81
CA SER A 24 -5.34 -3.19 42.51
C SER A 24 -5.68 -2.96 41.04
N GLU A 25 -6.63 -2.06 40.78
CA GLU A 25 -6.95 -1.53 39.45
C GLU A 25 -5.67 -0.97 38.78
N PRO A 26 -5.49 -1.10 37.46
CA PRO A 26 -4.40 -0.41 36.79
C PRO A 26 -4.68 1.10 36.82
N SER A 27 -3.88 1.79 37.64
CA SER A 27 -3.81 3.24 37.71
C SER A 27 -3.53 3.84 36.35
N PHE A 28 -4.36 4.79 35.96
CA PHE A 28 -4.05 5.82 34.97
C PHE A 28 -2.69 6.45 35.25
N GLY A 29 -1.90 6.67 34.19
CA GLY A 29 -0.79 7.61 34.22
C GLY A 29 0.59 7.00 34.10
N GLU A 30 0.85 6.27 33.01
CA GLU A 30 2.18 6.35 32.43
C GLU A 30 2.11 7.44 31.36
N GLN A 31 2.66 8.62 31.69
CA GLN A 31 2.87 9.68 30.71
C GLN A 31 3.72 9.10 29.59
N VAL A 32 3.08 8.81 28.46
CA VAL A 32 3.76 8.64 27.19
C VAL A 32 4.54 9.93 26.99
N LYS A 33 5.88 9.83 27.10
CA LYS A 33 6.77 10.95 26.76
C LYS A 33 6.31 11.47 25.40
N PRO A 34 6.09 12.80 25.24
CA PRO A 34 5.74 13.33 23.94
C PRO A 34 6.84 12.88 22.99
N ILE A 35 6.45 12.10 21.98
CA ILE A 35 7.31 11.89 20.82
C ILE A 35 7.54 13.31 20.35
N VAL A 36 8.78 13.79 20.51
CA VAL A 36 9.22 15.05 19.92
C VAL A 36 8.61 15.09 18.54
N GLU A 37 7.86 16.15 18.23
CA GLU A 37 7.37 16.46 16.89
C GLU A 37 8.58 16.45 15.95
N GLU A 38 9.03 15.26 15.52
CA GLU A 38 9.88 15.15 14.35
C GLU A 38 9.05 15.81 13.27
N GLU A 39 9.49 16.97 12.80
CA GLU A 39 8.83 17.74 11.74
C GLU A 39 8.41 16.76 10.64
N SER A 40 7.16 16.34 10.67
CA SER A 40 6.69 15.28 9.79
C SER A 40 6.30 15.89 8.47
N LEU A 41 6.50 15.15 7.39
CA LEU A 41 5.88 15.49 6.13
C LEU A 41 4.39 15.11 6.26
N HIS A 42 3.53 16.11 6.44
CA HIS A 42 2.12 15.93 6.74
C HIS A 42 1.29 15.83 5.45
N PHE A 43 0.29 14.96 5.45
CA PHE A 43 -0.68 14.81 4.38
C PHE A 43 -2.10 14.98 4.92
N ASP A 44 -2.72 16.10 4.54
CA ASP A 44 -4.14 16.37 4.77
C ASP A 44 -4.95 15.85 3.58
N ILE A 45 -5.83 14.89 3.84
CA ILE A 45 -6.62 14.20 2.82
C ILE A 45 -8.08 14.59 3.01
N TYR A 46 -8.67 15.30 2.06
CA TYR A 46 -10.02 15.83 2.20
C TYR A 46 -11.05 14.96 1.48
N ALA A 47 -12.23 14.82 2.07
CA ALA A 47 -13.34 14.07 1.49
C ALA A 47 -13.79 14.57 0.10
N ASP A 48 -13.38 15.76 -0.35
CA ASP A 48 -13.66 16.27 -1.69
C ASP A 48 -12.74 15.70 -2.77
N GLY A 49 -11.68 14.98 -2.38
CA GLY A 49 -10.69 14.42 -3.29
C GLY A 49 -9.39 15.21 -3.35
N SER A 50 -9.29 16.36 -2.70
CA SER A 50 -8.05 17.13 -2.61
C SER A 50 -7.11 16.56 -1.56
N ILE A 51 -5.81 16.74 -1.78
CA ILE A 51 -4.77 16.35 -0.84
C ILE A 51 -3.77 17.49 -0.76
N ALA A 52 -3.52 17.97 0.46
CA ALA A 52 -2.48 18.93 0.76
C ALA A 52 -1.31 18.26 1.45
N ARG A 53 -0.13 18.83 1.26
CA ARG A 53 1.11 18.38 1.89
C ARG A 53 1.89 19.56 2.43
N SER A 54 2.33 19.45 3.67
CA SER A 54 3.12 20.46 4.39
C SER A 54 4.29 19.80 5.14
N GLY A 55 5.23 20.60 5.63
CA GLY A 55 6.42 20.12 6.34
C GLY A 55 7.66 19.93 5.45
N SER A 56 8.72 19.38 6.04
CA SER A 56 10.04 19.25 5.41
C SER A 56 10.16 18.03 4.51
N GLU A 57 10.69 18.22 3.28
CA GLU A 57 11.00 17.13 2.35
C GLU A 57 12.08 16.17 2.87
N ASP A 58 12.90 16.61 3.83
CA ASP A 58 13.96 15.80 4.42
C ASP A 58 13.49 15.00 5.64
N SER A 59 12.23 15.18 6.03
CA SER A 59 11.60 14.46 7.13
C SER A 59 11.75 12.95 6.99
N LYS A 60 11.90 12.28 8.13
CA LYS A 60 11.96 10.81 8.22
C LYS A 60 10.62 10.20 8.58
N VAL A 61 9.58 11.02 8.71
CA VAL A 61 8.24 10.59 9.11
C VAL A 61 7.19 11.23 8.22
N ALA A 62 6.27 10.42 7.71
CA ALA A 62 5.06 10.87 7.05
C ALA A 62 3.88 10.71 8.00
N SER A 63 3.04 11.73 8.13
CA SER A 63 1.82 11.70 8.93
C SER A 63 0.60 11.93 8.04
N TYR A 64 -0.53 11.30 8.38
CA TYR A 64 -1.74 11.34 7.56
C TYR A 64 -2.95 11.68 8.42
N THR A 65 -3.71 12.69 7.99
CA THR A 65 -5.00 13.07 8.55
C THR A 65 -6.04 13.05 7.45
N TYR A 66 -7.18 12.43 7.70
CA TYR A 66 -8.33 12.47 6.81
C TYR A 66 -9.38 13.44 7.37
N TYR A 67 -9.89 14.34 6.55
CA TYR A 67 -10.97 15.27 6.90
C TYR A 67 -12.24 14.80 6.21
N ASP A 68 -13.27 14.47 6.99
CA ASP A 68 -14.54 14.00 6.45
C ASP A 68 -15.36 15.12 5.78
N LYS A 69 -16.57 14.79 5.33
CA LYS A 69 -17.46 15.74 4.65
C LYS A 69 -17.97 16.86 5.57
N ASN A 70 -17.90 16.66 6.89
CA ASN A 70 -18.26 17.64 7.90
C ASN A 70 -17.04 18.47 8.35
N GLY A 71 -15.85 18.17 7.85
CA GLY A 71 -14.59 18.79 8.25
C GLY A 71 -14.00 18.19 9.53
N GLU A 72 -14.53 17.07 10.03
CA GLU A 72 -13.98 16.37 11.17
C GLU A 72 -12.62 15.75 10.80
N ALA A 73 -11.60 16.01 11.62
CA ALA A 73 -10.27 15.45 11.45
C ALA A 73 -10.16 14.04 12.05
N HIS A 74 -9.60 13.13 11.27
CA HIS A 74 -9.32 11.75 11.65
C HIS A 74 -7.81 11.49 11.52
N GLU A 75 -7.10 11.53 12.63
CA GLU A 75 -5.66 11.24 12.69
C GLU A 75 -5.39 9.75 12.48
N LEU A 76 -4.74 9.41 11.37
CA LEU A 76 -4.51 8.01 10.97
C LEU A 76 -3.17 7.47 11.45
N GLY A 77 -2.28 8.37 11.85
CA GLY A 77 -0.98 8.08 12.45
C GLY A 77 0.20 8.43 11.55
N GLN A 78 1.36 7.89 11.93
CA GLN A 78 2.67 8.25 11.36
C GLN A 78 3.46 7.02 10.87
N TRP A 79 4.19 7.15 9.76
CA TRP A 79 5.03 6.11 9.19
C TRP A 79 6.45 6.60 8.99
N ARG A 80 7.43 5.77 9.38
CA ARG A 80 8.84 6.05 9.07
C ARG A 80 9.07 5.95 7.56
N ILE A 81 9.68 6.98 7.01
CA ILE A 81 10.03 7.09 5.60
C ILE A 81 11.38 6.43 5.37
N LYS A 82 11.42 5.47 4.46
CA LYS A 82 12.63 4.99 3.81
C LYS A 82 12.91 5.89 2.61
N ILE A 83 14.01 6.63 2.69
CA ILE A 83 14.50 7.45 1.58
C ILE A 83 15.50 6.62 0.76
N ASN A 84 15.29 6.55 -0.55
CA ASN A 84 16.28 6.08 -1.50
C ASN A 84 16.64 7.24 -2.45
N ASP A 85 17.92 7.47 -2.69
CA ASP A 85 18.41 8.56 -3.56
C ASP A 85 18.36 8.23 -5.06
N THR A 86 17.57 7.23 -5.44
CA THR A 86 17.44 6.78 -6.82
C THR A 86 16.00 6.41 -7.10
N ARG A 87 15.51 6.89 -8.25
CA ARG A 87 14.24 6.48 -8.84
C ARG A 87 14.49 5.64 -10.08
N TYR A 88 13.46 4.95 -10.54
CA TYR A 88 13.53 4.06 -11.69
C TYR A 88 12.47 4.40 -12.73
N LYS A 89 12.82 4.26 -14.00
CA LYS A 89 11.83 4.14 -15.08
C LYS A 89 11.26 2.72 -15.09
N ASN A 90 10.09 2.54 -15.70
CA ASN A 90 9.52 1.22 -15.94
C ASN A 90 10.53 0.29 -16.62
N GLY A 91 10.55 -0.96 -16.16
CA GLY A 91 11.43 -2.00 -16.66
C GLY A 91 11.20 -2.32 -18.15
N LYS A 92 12.28 -2.65 -18.85
CA LYS A 92 12.26 -3.07 -20.26
C LYS A 92 13.03 -4.39 -20.41
N GLU A 93 12.60 -5.26 -21.32
CA GLU A 93 13.36 -6.48 -21.67
C GLU A 93 14.62 -6.16 -22.48
N LYS A 94 14.61 -5.03 -23.20
CA LYS A 94 15.78 -4.57 -23.95
C LYS A 94 16.69 -3.75 -23.05
N LYS A 95 17.96 -4.15 -23.01
CA LYS A 95 19.04 -3.41 -22.35
C LYS A 95 19.11 -1.94 -22.83
N PRO A 96 19.17 -0.94 -21.92
CA PRO A 96 19.43 0.44 -22.27
C PRO A 96 20.77 0.60 -22.99
N LYS A 97 20.82 1.48 -24.00
CA LYS A 97 22.08 1.78 -24.72
C LYS A 97 23.03 2.66 -23.90
N THR A 98 22.49 3.47 -22.99
CA THR A 98 23.21 4.45 -22.18
C THR A 98 22.56 4.57 -20.81
N GLY A 99 23.31 5.13 -19.86
CA GLY A 99 22.88 5.39 -18.48
C GLY A 99 22.90 4.15 -17.58
N ASP A 100 22.78 4.41 -16.28
CA ASP A 100 22.81 3.36 -15.27
C ASP A 100 21.47 2.61 -15.20
N TYR A 101 21.55 1.31 -14.92
CA TYR A 101 20.39 0.47 -14.74
C TYR A 101 20.65 -0.63 -13.71
N VAL A 102 19.56 -1.21 -13.23
CA VAL A 102 19.57 -2.44 -12.43
C VAL A 102 18.88 -3.54 -13.23
N VAL A 103 19.42 -4.75 -13.18
CA VAL A 103 18.83 -5.93 -13.84
C VAL A 103 18.19 -6.83 -12.81
N ARG A 104 17.01 -7.38 -13.13
CA ARG A 104 16.34 -8.44 -12.38
C ARG A 104 15.75 -9.44 -13.36
N TYR A 105 15.94 -10.72 -13.10
CA TYR A 105 15.19 -11.75 -13.80
C TYR A 105 13.72 -11.70 -13.34
N SER A 106 12.79 -11.71 -14.32
CA SER A 106 11.36 -11.79 -14.05
C SER A 106 10.80 -13.14 -14.53
N PRO A 107 10.29 -13.99 -13.61
CA PRO A 107 9.65 -15.25 -13.99
C PRO A 107 8.34 -15.07 -14.78
N ILE A 108 7.73 -13.86 -14.78
CA ILE A 108 6.50 -13.60 -15.55
C ILE A 108 6.81 -13.39 -17.04
N TYR A 109 7.97 -12.80 -17.35
CA TYR A 109 8.41 -12.55 -18.71
C TYR A 109 9.47 -13.56 -19.18
N GLU A 110 9.94 -14.43 -18.28
CA GLU A 110 11.02 -15.38 -18.49
C GLU A 110 12.30 -14.71 -19.06
N ALA A 111 12.56 -13.48 -18.61
CA ALA A 111 13.59 -12.62 -19.17
C ALA A 111 14.19 -11.67 -18.13
N ASP A 112 15.39 -11.18 -18.44
CA ASP A 112 16.02 -10.07 -17.73
C ASP A 112 15.28 -8.76 -18.00
N ILE A 113 14.90 -8.09 -16.92
CA ILE A 113 14.26 -6.79 -16.94
C ILE A 113 15.24 -5.74 -16.46
N TYR A 114 15.42 -4.72 -17.29
CA TYR A 114 16.33 -3.61 -17.08
C TYR A 114 15.56 -2.38 -16.59
N TYR A 115 15.86 -1.94 -15.38
CA TYR A 115 15.28 -0.76 -14.75
C TYR A 115 16.30 0.38 -14.79
N ALA A 116 16.09 1.32 -15.72
CA ALA A 116 16.96 2.49 -15.84
C ALA A 116 16.83 3.39 -14.61
N LYS A 117 17.96 3.76 -14.01
CA LYS A 117 18.01 4.72 -12.90
C LYS A 117 17.75 6.13 -13.42
N ILE A 118 17.07 6.93 -12.62
CA ILE A 118 16.88 8.36 -12.84
C ILE A 118 17.15 9.12 -11.52
N PRO A 119 17.67 10.36 -11.60
CA PRO A 119 17.86 11.19 -10.44
C PRO A 119 16.55 11.45 -9.69
N GLY A 120 16.64 11.59 -8.38
CA GLY A 120 15.54 11.98 -7.51
C GLY A 120 15.43 11.09 -6.28
N LYS A 121 14.98 11.69 -5.17
CA LYS A 121 14.64 10.97 -3.95
C LYS A 121 13.30 10.26 -4.12
N MET A 122 13.22 9.07 -3.55
CA MET A 122 12.00 8.30 -3.41
C MET A 122 11.71 8.13 -1.92
N HIS A 123 10.48 8.44 -1.52
CA HIS A 123 10.05 8.39 -0.13
C HIS A 123 9.03 7.25 0.02
N LEU A 124 9.49 6.13 0.58
CA LEU A 124 8.67 4.93 0.73
C LEU A 124 8.31 4.67 2.19
N ILE A 125 7.12 4.14 2.43
CA ILE A 125 6.71 3.62 3.73
C ILE A 125 6.38 2.14 3.64
N ASN A 126 6.59 1.39 4.72
CA ASN A 126 6.27 -0.03 4.78
C ASN A 126 4.84 -0.23 5.30
N ILE A 127 3.93 -0.57 4.39
CA ILE A 127 2.49 -0.76 4.66
C ILE A 127 2.13 -2.14 5.21
N LYS A 128 3.06 -3.08 5.21
CA LYS A 128 2.85 -4.40 5.82
C LYS A 128 3.28 -4.43 7.28
N LYS A 129 4.42 -3.80 7.59
CA LYS A 129 4.97 -3.71 8.95
C LYS A 129 4.10 -2.86 9.86
N LYS A 130 3.52 -1.79 9.33
CA LYS A 130 2.53 -0.95 10.01
C LYS A 130 1.27 -0.85 9.14
N PRO A 131 0.34 -1.82 9.22
CA PRO A 131 -0.92 -1.76 8.48
C PRO A 131 -1.80 -0.64 9.02
N LEU A 132 -2.59 -0.02 8.14
CA LEU A 132 -3.61 0.94 8.53
C LEU A 132 -4.91 0.20 8.84
N ASN A 133 -5.46 0.46 10.03
CA ASN A 133 -6.75 -0.06 10.48
C ASN A 133 -7.40 0.97 11.40
N TYR A 134 -8.03 1.97 10.81
CA TYR A 134 -8.74 3.03 11.52
C TYR A 134 -10.25 2.79 11.41
N LYS A 135 -10.96 2.89 12.53
CA LYS A 135 -12.43 2.85 12.59
C LYS A 135 -12.93 3.85 13.61
N LYS A 136 -13.86 4.71 13.18
CA LYS A 136 -14.62 5.60 14.06
C LYS A 136 -16.03 5.72 13.49
N ASP A 137 -17.03 5.39 14.29
CA ASP A 137 -18.43 5.31 13.86
C ASP A 137 -18.58 4.48 12.56
N ASP A 138 -19.14 5.07 11.51
CA ASP A 138 -19.33 4.42 10.20
C ASP A 138 -18.11 4.55 9.27
N LEU A 139 -17.10 5.33 9.63
CA LEU A 139 -15.88 5.51 8.85
C LEU A 139 -14.90 4.35 9.10
N LEU A 140 -14.56 3.64 8.03
CA LEU A 140 -13.55 2.59 8.04
C LEU A 140 -12.45 2.91 7.03
N ILE A 141 -11.21 3.01 7.50
CA ILE A 141 -10.03 3.19 6.64
C ILE A 141 -9.09 2.05 6.97
N SER A 142 -9.19 0.97 6.20
CA SER A 142 -8.40 -0.23 6.43
C SER A 142 -8.11 -0.99 5.15
N TYR A 143 -7.08 -1.81 5.16
CA TYR A 143 -6.79 -2.77 4.10
C TYR A 143 -6.08 -4.01 4.65
N PHE A 144 -6.08 -5.06 3.84
CA PHE A 144 -5.28 -6.26 4.05
C PHE A 144 -4.10 -6.28 3.07
N HIS A 145 -2.91 -6.68 3.52
CA HIS A 145 -1.74 -6.86 2.66
C HIS A 145 -1.35 -8.34 2.61
N ASN A 146 -1.02 -8.86 1.42
CA ASN A 146 -0.74 -10.29 1.26
C ASN A 146 0.51 -10.63 0.42
N SER A 147 1.37 -9.64 0.15
CA SER A 147 2.52 -9.82 -0.73
C SER A 147 3.85 -9.47 -0.05
N ASN A 148 4.93 -9.57 -0.80
CA ASN A 148 6.26 -9.10 -0.37
C ASN A 148 6.61 -7.71 -0.94
N ARG A 149 5.72 -7.13 -1.78
CA ARG A 149 5.84 -5.76 -2.29
C ARG A 149 5.16 -4.80 -1.32
N GLU A 150 5.82 -4.60 -0.19
CA GLU A 150 5.30 -3.98 1.03
C GLU A 150 5.58 -2.47 1.15
N TYR A 151 6.18 -1.86 0.13
CA TYR A 151 6.50 -0.44 0.15
C TYR A 151 5.66 0.34 -0.86
N VAL A 152 5.22 1.52 -0.46
CA VAL A 152 4.43 2.46 -1.27
C VAL A 152 5.01 3.86 -1.13
N ASP A 153 4.90 4.67 -2.18
CA ASP A 153 5.23 6.09 -2.13
C ASP A 153 4.29 6.82 -1.15
N ILE A 154 4.83 7.75 -0.37
CA ILE A 154 4.07 8.45 0.66
C ILE A 154 2.84 9.21 0.12
N GLY A 155 2.93 9.80 -1.06
CA GLY A 155 1.81 10.50 -1.69
C GLY A 155 0.82 9.55 -2.32
N ALA A 156 1.32 8.53 -3.01
CA ALA A 156 0.50 7.44 -3.54
C ALA A 156 -0.32 6.74 -2.43
N PHE A 157 0.22 6.66 -1.21
CA PHE A 157 -0.49 6.16 -0.04
C PHE A 157 -1.56 7.13 0.48
N ALA A 158 -1.30 8.44 0.52
CA ALA A 158 -2.32 9.44 0.87
C ALA A 158 -3.55 9.32 -0.05
N SER A 159 -3.30 9.21 -1.36
CA SER A 159 -4.33 8.97 -2.36
C SER A 159 -5.09 7.66 -2.15
N PHE A 160 -4.37 6.60 -1.75
CA PHE A 160 -5.00 5.32 -1.45
C PHE A 160 -5.88 5.40 -0.20
N ILE A 161 -5.44 6.10 0.86
CA ILE A 161 -6.22 6.36 2.08
C ILE A 161 -7.53 7.06 1.75
N GLY A 162 -7.50 8.14 0.96
CA GLY A 162 -8.73 8.86 0.58
C GLY A 162 -9.72 7.94 -0.14
N ALA A 163 -9.23 7.08 -1.03
CA ALA A 163 -10.07 6.11 -1.72
C ALA A 163 -10.67 5.05 -0.78
N LEU A 164 -9.94 4.62 0.26
CA LEU A 164 -10.46 3.72 1.28
C LEU A 164 -11.56 4.39 2.11
N ALA A 165 -11.34 5.63 2.54
CA ALA A 165 -12.30 6.41 3.32
C ALA A 165 -13.63 6.61 2.57
N GLU A 166 -13.55 6.95 1.28
CA GLU A 166 -14.73 7.16 0.43
C GLU A 166 -15.67 5.94 0.38
N VAL A 167 -15.11 4.73 0.35
CA VAL A 167 -15.92 3.51 0.24
C VAL A 167 -16.18 2.82 1.58
N SER A 168 -15.33 3.04 2.58
CA SER A 168 -15.42 2.42 3.91
C SER A 168 -15.63 0.89 3.87
N TYR A 169 -14.91 0.21 2.97
CA TYR A 169 -14.97 -1.25 2.82
C TYR A 169 -13.98 -1.96 3.73
N ASP A 170 -14.38 -3.12 4.28
CA ASP A 170 -13.60 -3.92 5.24
C ASP A 170 -12.88 -5.12 4.61
N ASP A 171 -12.95 -5.25 3.29
CA ASP A 171 -12.43 -6.38 2.50
C ASP A 171 -11.50 -5.94 1.36
N VAL A 172 -10.95 -4.72 1.42
CA VAL A 172 -9.94 -4.26 0.46
C VAL A 172 -8.64 -5.03 0.68
N VAL A 173 -8.13 -5.69 -0.37
CA VAL A 173 -6.88 -6.46 -0.29
C VAL A 173 -5.85 -5.97 -1.30
N LEU A 174 -4.74 -5.46 -0.77
CA LEU A 174 -3.53 -5.09 -1.50
C LEU A 174 -2.66 -6.33 -1.78
N ASN A 175 -2.33 -6.51 -3.06
CA ASN A 175 -1.29 -7.42 -3.55
C ASN A 175 0.07 -6.70 -3.69
N GLY A 176 0.18 -5.48 -3.17
CA GLY A 176 1.40 -4.71 -3.01
C GLY A 176 1.71 -3.74 -4.13
N PHE A 177 2.70 -2.89 -3.85
CA PHE A 177 3.21 -1.83 -4.73
C PHE A 177 4.65 -2.16 -5.11
N THR A 178 5.65 -1.82 -4.30
CA THR A 178 7.06 -2.07 -4.63
C THR A 178 7.83 -2.76 -3.52
N ASN A 179 9.07 -3.15 -3.82
CA ASN A 179 10.02 -3.67 -2.82
C ASN A 179 10.77 -2.50 -2.17
N ALA A 180 11.54 -2.77 -1.10
CA ALA A 180 12.27 -1.75 -0.35
C ALA A 180 13.24 -0.91 -1.20
N ASP A 181 13.76 -1.48 -2.30
CA ASP A 181 14.66 -0.78 -3.23
C ASP A 181 13.91 0.10 -4.26
N GLY A 182 12.58 0.04 -4.32
CA GLY A 182 11.77 0.75 -5.30
C GLY A 182 11.57 0.01 -6.61
N ILE A 183 12.00 -1.25 -6.72
CA ILE A 183 11.81 -2.10 -7.91
C ILE A 183 10.78 -3.18 -7.60
N GLY A 184 9.59 -3.11 -8.20
CA GLY A 184 8.50 -4.05 -7.95
C GLY A 184 8.56 -5.37 -8.73
N ASN A 185 9.75 -5.95 -8.90
CA ASN A 185 9.95 -7.25 -9.53
C ASN A 185 8.97 -8.30 -8.93
N PRO A 186 8.30 -9.16 -9.72
CA PRO A 186 8.51 -9.45 -11.15
C PRO A 186 7.94 -8.42 -12.15
N SER A 187 7.23 -7.39 -11.68
CA SER A 187 6.56 -6.43 -12.55
C SER A 187 7.51 -5.36 -13.11
N LYS A 188 7.25 -4.94 -14.36
CA LYS A 188 7.95 -3.82 -15.01
C LYS A 188 7.48 -2.45 -14.52
N THR A 189 6.25 -2.32 -14.05
CA THR A 189 5.59 -1.01 -13.82
C THR A 189 5.53 -0.59 -12.35
N HIS A 190 5.70 -1.53 -11.44
CA HIS A 190 5.67 -1.30 -9.99
C HIS A 190 6.96 -0.65 -9.46
N VAL A 191 7.44 0.36 -10.17
CA VAL A 191 8.61 1.13 -9.78
C VAL A 191 8.20 2.30 -8.89
N ASN A 192 9.09 2.70 -8.01
CA ASN A 192 8.96 3.84 -7.13
C ASN A 192 7.80 3.81 -6.13
N GLY A 193 7.09 2.69 -5.99
CA GLY A 193 5.97 2.57 -5.06
C GLY A 193 4.71 3.33 -5.46
N ILE A 194 4.60 3.77 -6.71
CA ILE A 194 3.47 4.60 -7.19
C ILE A 194 2.31 3.72 -7.67
N TYR A 195 2.59 2.57 -8.29
CA TYR A 195 1.57 1.67 -8.84
C TYR A 195 1.47 0.40 -8.01
N GLY A 196 0.25 -0.15 -7.93
CA GLY A 196 -0.08 -1.26 -7.04
C GLY A 196 -1.07 -2.23 -7.66
N ASP A 197 -1.15 -3.41 -7.07
CA ASP A 197 -2.11 -4.44 -7.46
C ASP A 197 -3.12 -4.65 -6.31
N LEU A 198 -4.39 -4.80 -6.65
CA LEU A 198 -5.51 -5.01 -5.74
C LEU A 198 -6.26 -6.28 -6.14
N ARG A 199 -6.82 -7.01 -5.16
CA ARG A 199 -7.78 -8.08 -5.49
C ARG A 199 -9.11 -7.48 -5.95
N TYR A 200 -9.78 -8.21 -6.83
CA TYR A 200 -11.17 -7.89 -7.19
C TYR A 200 -12.13 -8.23 -6.04
N PHE A 201 -13.17 -7.42 -5.88
CA PHE A 201 -14.17 -7.63 -4.84
C PHE A 201 -15.10 -8.81 -5.15
N ASN A 202 -15.48 -9.51 -4.09
CA ASN A 202 -16.43 -10.62 -4.13
C ASN A 202 -17.79 -10.16 -3.60
N LYS A 203 -18.89 -10.63 -4.21
CA LYS A 203 -20.26 -10.31 -3.79
C LYS A 203 -20.55 -10.70 -2.33
N ASN A 204 -19.90 -11.75 -1.85
CA ASN A 204 -20.02 -12.22 -0.46
C ASN A 204 -19.07 -11.50 0.51
N LYS A 205 -18.37 -10.45 0.05
CA LYS A 205 -17.42 -9.63 0.85
C LYS A 205 -16.29 -10.43 1.49
N VAL A 206 -15.90 -11.54 0.85
CA VAL A 206 -14.81 -12.40 1.31
C VAL A 206 -13.48 -12.04 0.66
N LYS A 207 -12.40 -12.06 1.44
CA LYS A 207 -11.03 -11.65 1.04
C LYS A 207 -10.29 -12.71 0.21
N LYS A 208 -10.97 -13.44 -0.69
CA LYS A 208 -10.37 -14.53 -1.49
C LYS A 208 -9.83 -14.03 -2.84
N LYS A 209 -8.92 -14.81 -3.45
CA LYS A 209 -8.50 -14.56 -4.84
C LYS A 209 -9.70 -14.76 -5.75
N LEU A 210 -9.88 -13.87 -6.73
CA LEU A 210 -11.04 -13.87 -7.60
C LEU A 210 -10.62 -13.51 -9.03
N LEU A 211 -11.24 -14.17 -10.00
CA LEU A 211 -11.17 -13.74 -11.39
C LEU A 211 -12.28 -12.72 -11.66
N ILE A 212 -11.99 -11.66 -12.43
CA ILE A 212 -13.00 -10.65 -12.80
C ILE A 212 -14.15 -11.23 -13.62
N THR A 213 -13.93 -12.34 -14.32
CA THR A 213 -14.94 -13.09 -15.07
C THR A 213 -15.78 -14.04 -14.20
N SER A 214 -15.51 -14.11 -12.89
CA SER A 214 -16.26 -14.96 -11.97
C SER A 214 -17.69 -14.44 -11.77
N PRO A 215 -18.71 -15.31 -11.66
CA PRO A 215 -20.07 -14.90 -11.29
C PRO A 215 -20.13 -14.24 -9.90
N GLU A 216 -19.13 -14.48 -9.04
CA GLU A 216 -19.02 -13.87 -7.72
C GLU A 216 -18.34 -12.48 -7.73
N PHE A 217 -17.91 -11.97 -8.89
CA PHE A 217 -17.33 -10.63 -9.00
C PHE A 217 -18.35 -9.55 -8.68
N ASP A 218 -18.01 -8.67 -7.72
CA ASP A 218 -18.85 -7.54 -7.33
C ASP A 218 -18.51 -6.31 -8.17
N GLU A 219 -19.14 -6.22 -9.35
CA GLU A 219 -18.94 -5.13 -10.31
C GLU A 219 -19.27 -3.76 -9.71
N LEU A 220 -20.35 -3.65 -8.93
CA LEU A 220 -20.79 -2.38 -8.34
C LEU A 220 -19.76 -1.87 -7.34
N ARG A 221 -19.37 -2.70 -6.36
CA ARG A 221 -18.39 -2.29 -5.35
C ARG A 221 -17.02 -2.00 -5.97
N GLN A 222 -16.63 -2.79 -6.98
CA GLN A 222 -15.39 -2.57 -7.70
C GLN A 222 -15.36 -1.21 -8.40
N ASN A 223 -16.43 -0.85 -9.11
CA ASN A 223 -16.51 0.43 -9.82
C ASN A 223 -16.61 1.61 -8.84
N ASN A 224 -17.29 1.47 -7.70
CA ASN A 224 -17.30 2.49 -6.65
C ASN A 224 -15.89 2.77 -6.12
N PHE A 225 -15.12 1.72 -5.81
CA PHE A 225 -13.74 1.88 -5.34
C PHE A 225 -12.81 2.46 -6.41
N ILE A 226 -13.01 2.08 -7.66
CA ILE A 226 -12.25 2.64 -8.79
C ILE A 226 -12.56 4.12 -9.00
N ASN A 227 -13.82 4.54 -8.87
CA ASN A 227 -14.19 5.94 -8.94
C ASN A 227 -13.54 6.73 -7.79
N ALA A 228 -13.49 6.15 -6.58
CA ALA A 228 -12.78 6.73 -5.46
C ALA A 228 -11.27 6.86 -5.73
N LEU A 229 -10.62 5.81 -6.24
CA LEU A 229 -9.22 5.86 -6.66
C LEU A 229 -8.98 6.96 -7.72
N TYR A 230 -9.90 7.12 -8.68
CA TYR A 230 -9.83 8.16 -9.70
C TYR A 230 -9.96 9.56 -9.11
N LYS A 231 -10.90 9.76 -8.19
CA LYS A 231 -11.10 11.00 -7.44
C LYS A 231 -9.79 11.42 -6.75
N PHE A 232 -9.13 10.48 -6.07
CA PHE A 232 -7.89 10.71 -5.32
C PHE A 232 -6.59 10.55 -6.13
N GLY A 233 -6.64 10.65 -7.47
CA GLY A 233 -5.44 10.85 -8.30
C GLY A 233 -4.94 9.65 -9.10
N TYR A 234 -5.51 8.44 -8.94
CA TYR A 234 -5.18 7.31 -9.82
C TYR A 234 -6.00 7.36 -11.10
N LYS A 235 -5.43 7.89 -12.19
CA LYS A 235 -6.20 8.20 -13.41
C LYS A 235 -6.34 7.05 -14.40
N GLY A 236 -5.82 5.86 -14.10
CA GLY A 236 -5.99 4.72 -15.00
C GLY A 236 -5.88 3.36 -14.33
N MET A 237 -6.70 2.42 -14.78
CA MET A 237 -6.80 1.07 -14.22
C MET A 237 -6.45 0.06 -15.31
N ALA A 238 -5.51 -0.85 -15.07
CA ALA A 238 -5.28 -1.99 -15.94
C ALA A 238 -6.05 -3.20 -15.40
N SER A 239 -6.96 -3.71 -16.21
CA SER A 239 -7.85 -4.82 -15.87
C SER A 239 -7.99 -5.78 -17.04
N PHE A 240 -8.76 -6.85 -16.86
CA PHE A 240 -9.17 -7.72 -17.95
C PHE A 240 -10.61 -7.36 -18.39
N LYS A 241 -10.97 -7.74 -19.63
CA LYS A 241 -12.36 -7.60 -20.10
C LYS A 241 -13.21 -8.71 -19.48
N TYR A 242 -14.49 -8.45 -19.24
CA TYR A 242 -15.42 -9.41 -18.63
C TYR A 242 -16.83 -9.25 -19.22
N GLY A 243 -17.81 -9.99 -18.67
CA GLY A 243 -19.15 -10.11 -19.23
C GLY A 243 -19.27 -11.29 -20.21
N GLU A 244 -20.48 -11.66 -20.58
CA GLU A 244 -20.75 -12.85 -21.42
C GLU A 244 -20.00 -12.82 -22.75
N LYS A 245 -19.83 -11.62 -23.32
CA LYS A 245 -19.15 -11.39 -24.60
C LYS A 245 -17.72 -10.86 -24.44
N ASN A 246 -17.19 -10.79 -23.21
CA ASN A 246 -15.92 -10.13 -22.90
C ASN A 246 -15.83 -8.70 -23.45
N ASP A 247 -16.92 -7.94 -23.33
CA ASP A 247 -17.08 -6.59 -23.87
C ASP A 247 -17.05 -5.50 -22.79
N LYS A 248 -17.19 -5.87 -21.51
CA LYS A 248 -17.13 -4.93 -20.38
C LYS A 248 -15.71 -4.66 -19.91
N LEU A 249 -15.51 -3.45 -19.39
CA LEU A 249 -14.35 -3.02 -18.62
C LEU A 249 -14.83 -2.32 -17.36
N VAL A 250 -14.01 -2.39 -16.31
CA VAL A 250 -14.23 -1.55 -15.13
C VAL A 250 -14.07 -0.08 -15.49
N HIS A 251 -14.63 0.81 -14.67
CA HIS A 251 -14.48 2.24 -14.87
C HIS A 251 -13.01 2.65 -14.98
N HIS A 252 -12.71 3.65 -15.82
CA HIS A 252 -11.34 4.12 -16.07
C HIS A 252 -10.34 2.99 -16.48
N GLY A 253 -10.88 1.85 -16.90
CA GLY A 253 -10.16 0.61 -17.16
C GLY A 253 -9.66 0.52 -18.59
N LYS A 254 -8.50 -0.12 -18.75
CA LYS A 254 -7.98 -0.58 -20.04
C LYS A 254 -7.74 -2.07 -19.99
N HIS A 255 -8.06 -2.76 -21.09
CA HIS A 255 -7.79 -4.18 -21.23
C HIS A 255 -6.28 -4.44 -21.27
N VAL A 256 -5.78 -5.27 -20.36
CA VAL A 256 -4.39 -5.74 -20.34
C VAL A 256 -4.39 -7.25 -20.11
N LYS A 257 -3.73 -8.00 -21.00
CA LYS A 257 -3.53 -9.44 -20.84
C LYS A 257 -2.84 -9.73 -19.49
N GLY A 258 -3.21 -10.85 -18.85
CA GLY A 258 -2.65 -11.24 -17.54
C GLY A 258 -3.30 -10.60 -16.30
N HIS A 259 -4.24 -9.65 -16.47
CA HIS A 259 -4.88 -8.93 -15.35
C HIS A 259 -6.26 -9.49 -14.97
N LYS A 260 -6.48 -10.78 -15.22
CA LYS A 260 -7.76 -11.45 -14.94
C LYS A 260 -8.03 -11.67 -13.45
N ASN A 261 -6.99 -11.67 -12.62
CA ASN A 261 -7.03 -12.04 -11.20
C ASN A 261 -6.67 -10.91 -10.23
N HIS A 262 -6.39 -9.70 -10.74
CA HIS A 262 -6.12 -8.50 -9.96
C HIS A 262 -6.39 -7.24 -10.80
N LEU A 263 -6.69 -6.14 -10.11
CA LEU A 263 -6.72 -4.80 -10.67
C LEU A 263 -5.34 -4.17 -10.50
N HIS A 264 -4.76 -3.59 -11.55
CA HIS A 264 -3.52 -2.81 -11.46
C HIS A 264 -3.84 -1.31 -11.51
N ILE A 265 -3.58 -0.59 -10.42
CA ILE A 265 -3.76 0.87 -10.36
C ILE A 265 -2.51 1.56 -10.91
N GLN A 266 -2.71 2.53 -11.80
CA GLN A 266 -1.65 3.18 -12.56
C GLN A 266 -2.08 4.61 -12.98
N GLY A 267 -1.23 5.28 -13.76
CA GLY A 267 -1.55 6.62 -14.27
C GLY A 267 -1.76 7.63 -13.14
N TYR A 268 -0.97 7.51 -12.08
CA TYR A 268 -1.03 8.38 -10.93
C TYR A 268 -0.65 9.81 -11.33
N ASP A 269 -1.51 10.77 -10.98
CA ASP A 269 -1.24 12.19 -11.19
C ASP A 269 -0.34 12.73 -10.08
N LEU A 270 0.95 12.89 -10.39
CA LEU A 270 1.94 13.42 -9.45
C LEU A 270 1.66 14.87 -9.01
N ASN A 271 0.82 15.61 -9.74
CA ASN A 271 0.43 16.97 -9.41
C ASN A 271 -0.88 17.04 -8.61
N HIS A 272 -1.47 15.89 -8.28
CA HIS A 272 -2.71 15.82 -7.52
C HIS A 272 -2.53 16.36 -6.10
N ILE A 273 -1.38 16.07 -5.47
CA ILE A 273 -1.04 16.57 -4.14
C ILE A 273 -0.49 18.00 -4.26
N LYS A 274 -1.10 18.93 -3.53
CA LYS A 274 -0.68 20.34 -3.50
C LYS A 274 0.25 20.58 -2.32
N LYS A 275 1.40 21.20 -2.57
CA LYS A 275 2.27 21.70 -1.52
C LYS A 275 1.66 22.98 -0.96
N GLN A 276 1.44 23.02 0.34
CA GLN A 276 1.11 24.24 1.08
C GLN A 276 2.38 25.01 1.43
#